data_AF-A0A1F3AHW4-F1
#
_entry.id   AF-A0A1F3AHW4-F1
#
_cell.length_a   1.000
_cell.length_b   1.000
_cell.length_c   1.000
_cell.angle_alpha   90.00
_cell.angle_beta   90.00
_cell.angle_gamma   90.00
#
_symmetry.space_group_name_H-M   'P 1'
#
loop_
_entity.id
_entity.type
_entity.pdbx_description
1 polymer ?
#
loop_
_entity_poly.entity_id
_entity_poly.type
_entity_poly.pdbx_seq_one_letter_code
_entity_poly.pdbx_strand_id
1 'polypeptide(L)' 'MAVGPWQILIVVVLAVLLFGGGGKISSLMGDFAKGIKAFRKGLQDEDKSLEDKSDKPAESKDGAH' A
#
# COMPACT_ATOMS: atom_id res chain seq x y z
N MET A 1 35.18 -9.66 -1.59
CA MET A 1 34.23 -9.58 -0.45
C MET A 1 32.95 -8.93 -0.99
N ALA A 2 31.98 -9.73 -1.44
CA ALA A 2 30.74 -9.20 -1.98
C ALA A 2 29.82 -8.79 -0.83
N VAL A 3 29.32 -7.56 -0.88
CA VAL A 3 28.25 -7.07 0.00
C VAL A 3 27.03 -7.94 -0.30
N GLY A 4 26.84 -8.99 0.51
CA GLY A 4 25.71 -9.90 0.35
C GLY A 4 24.40 -9.17 0.64
N PRO A 5 23.26 -9.68 0.14
CA PRO A 5 21.94 -9.11 0.41
C PRO A 5 21.64 -8.99 1.92
N TRP A 6 22.37 -9.74 2.75
CA TRP A 6 22.33 -9.66 4.21
C TRP A 6 22.90 -8.38 4.83
N GLN A 7 23.62 -7.55 4.07
CA GLN A 7 24.12 -6.26 4.58
C GLN A 7 23.09 -5.14 4.45
N ILE A 8 22.14 -5.28 3.52
CA ILE A 8 21.17 -4.23 3.18
C ILE A 8 20.30 -3.87 4.39
N LEU A 9 19.80 -4.88 5.11
CA LEU A 9 18.97 -4.70 6.29
C LEU A 9 19.71 -4.01 7.45
N ILE A 10 21.01 -4.27 7.64
CA ILE A 10 21.83 -3.57 8.65
C ILE A 10 21.95 -2.08 8.29
N VAL A 11 22.19 -1.76 7.03
CA VAL A 11 22.29 -0.37 6.55
C VAL A 11 20.94 0.35 6.69
N VAL A 12 19.83 -0.31 6.37
CA VAL A 12 18.47 0.25 6.53
C VAL A 12 18.15 0.55 8.00
N VAL A 13 18.49 -0.34 8.93
CA VAL A 13 18.27 -0.11 10.37
C VAL A 13 19.05 1.11 10.86
N LEU A 14 20.31 1.26 10.47
CA LEU A 14 21.11 2.44 10.83
C LEU A 14 20.54 3.73 10.23
N ALA A 15 20.10 3.70 8.97
CA ALA A 15 19.45 4.84 8.34
C ALA A 15 18.17 5.25 9.08
N VAL A 16 17.33 4.29 9.50
CA VAL A 16 16.13 4.57 10.29
C VAL A 16 16.47 5.14 11.68
N LEU A 17 17.54 4.69 12.33
CA LEU A 17 17.95 5.24 13.63
C LEU A 17 18.46 6.69 13.53
N LEU A 18 19.23 7.00 12.48
CA LEU A 18 19.81 8.33 12.26
C LEU A 18 18.77 9.35 11.77
N PHE A 19 17.82 8.91 10.94
CA PHE A 19 16.86 9.81 10.27
C PHE A 19 15.40 9.64 10.75
N GLY A 20 15.09 8.63 11.56
CA GLY A 20 13.72 8.30 12.00
C GLY A 20 13.20 9.07 13.21
N GLY A 21 14.01 9.94 13.82
CA GLY A 21 13.65 10.69 15.04
C GLY A 21 12.73 11.90 14.83
N GLY A 22 12.36 12.23 13.60
CA GLY A 22 11.47 13.35 13.29
C GLY A 22 10.14 12.85 12.73
N GLY A 23 9.03 13.06 13.45
CA GLY A 23 7.67 12.58 13.10
C GLY A 23 7.15 12.90 11.69
N LYS A 24 7.90 13.66 10.88
CA LYS A 24 7.70 13.87 9.43
C LYS A 24 7.78 12.57 8.62
N ILE A 25 8.54 11.57 9.06
CA ILE A 25 8.64 10.28 8.37
C ILE A 25 7.29 9.54 8.32
N SER A 26 6.46 9.72 9.36
CA SER A 26 5.16 9.03 9.46
C SER A 26 4.16 9.54 8.43
N SER A 27 4.11 10.87 8.22
CA SER A 27 3.25 11.47 7.19
C SER A 27 3.71 11.05 5.78
N LEU A 28 5.02 11.10 5.51
CA LEU A 28 5.59 10.71 4.22
C LEU A 28 5.41 9.21 3.94
N MET A 29 5.56 8.36 4.95
CA MET A 29 5.30 6.92 4.85
C MET A 29 3.81 6.65 4.58
N GLY A 30 2.91 7.45 5.16
CA GLY A 30 1.47 7.38 4.91
C GLY A 30 1.09 7.69 3.46
N ASP A 31 1.64 8.78 2.89
CA ASP A 31 1.42 9.14 1.48
C ASP A 31 2.07 8.13 0.52
N PHE A 32 3.26 7.62 0.86
CA PHE A 32 3.92 6.57 0.11
C PHE A 32 3.12 5.25 0.12
N ALA A 33 2.58 4.86 1.29
CA ALA A 33 1.74 3.67 1.43
C ALA A 33 0.43 3.79 0.65
N LYS A 34 -0.18 4.98 0.58
CA LYS A 34 -1.33 5.24 -0.30
C LYS A 34 -0.95 5.09 -1.77
N GLY A 35 0.20 5.62 -2.19
CA GLY A 35 0.72 5.47 -3.56
C GLY A 35 0.92 4.00 -3.96
N ILE A 36 1.60 3.21 -3.11
CA ILE A 36 1.79 1.77 -3.35
C ILE A 36 0.44 1.02 -3.34
N LYS A 37 -0.47 1.35 -2.42
CA LYS A 37 -1.80 0.72 -2.36
C LYS A 37 -2.61 1.00 -3.62
N ALA A 38 -2.61 2.23 -4.12
CA ALA A 38 -3.28 2.61 -5.35
C ALA A 38 -2.67 1.91 -6.57
N PHE A 39 -1.34 1.84 -6.65
CA PHE A 39 -0.64 1.11 -7.69
C PHE A 39 -0.97 -0.38 -7.67
N ARG A 40 -0.89 -1.03 -6.50
CA ARG A 40 -1.25 -2.44 -6.35
C ARG A 40 -2.72 -2.69 -6.67
N LYS A 41 -3.62 -1.80 -6.26
CA LYS A 41 -5.04 -1.91 -6.59
C LYS A 41 -5.28 -1.75 -8.08
N GLY A 42 -4.61 -0.82 -8.76
CA GLY A 42 -4.68 -0.68 -10.22
C GLY A 42 -4.19 -1.92 -10.96
N LEU A 43 -3.06 -2.51 -10.55
CA LEU A 43 -2.58 -3.78 -11.10
C LEU A 43 -3.58 -4.92 -10.87
N GLN A 44 -4.18 -4.98 -9.67
CA GLN A 44 -5.10 -6.04 -9.31
C GLN A 44 -6.51 -5.85 -9.91
N ASP A 45 -6.89 -4.64 -10.30
CA ASP A 45 -8.13 -4.33 -11.02
C ASP A 45 -8.04 -4.80 -12.48
N GLU A 46 -6.87 -4.66 -13.11
CA GLU A 46 -6.57 -5.24 -14.42
C GLU A 46 -6.66 -6.78 -14.38
N ASP A 47 -6.18 -7.41 -13.30
CA ASP A 47 -6.32 -8.87 -13.10
C ASP A 47 -7.76 -9.29 -12.72
N LYS A 48 -8.51 -8.47 -11.96
CA LYS A 48 -9.87 -8.80 -11.47
C LYS A 48 -11.01 -8.39 -12.40
N SER A 49 -10.78 -7.55 -13.41
CA SER A 49 -11.77 -7.24 -14.44
C SER A 49 -12.23 -8.49 -15.22
N LEU A 50 -11.46 -9.58 -15.13
CA LEU A 50 -11.82 -10.89 -15.68
C LEU A 50 -12.73 -11.74 -14.75
N GLU A 51 -12.83 -11.44 -13.44
CA GLU A 51 -13.45 -12.36 -12.46
C GLU A 51 -14.61 -11.77 -11.63
N ASP A 52 -14.83 -10.45 -11.61
CA ASP A 52 -15.81 -9.79 -10.69
C ASP A 52 -17.04 -9.16 -11.39
N LYS A 53 -17.65 -9.84 -12.37
CA LYS A 53 -18.98 -9.44 -12.89
C LYS A 53 -20.15 -10.13 -12.16
N SER A 54 -19.88 -10.82 -11.05
CA SER A 54 -20.86 -11.71 -10.39
C SER A 54 -20.84 -11.55 -8.87
N ASP A 55 -21.09 -10.35 -8.32
CA ASP A 55 -21.85 -10.23 -7.08
C ASP A 55 -22.35 -8.80 -6.85
N LYS A 56 -23.50 -8.46 -7.41
CA LYS A 56 -24.34 -7.40 -6.86
C LYS A 56 -25.82 -7.77 -7.02
N PRO A 57 -26.45 -8.41 -6.03
CA PRO A 57 -27.89 -8.31 -5.89
C PRO A 57 -28.23 -6.91 -5.41
N ALA A 58 -29.19 -6.32 -6.10
CA ALA A 58 -29.81 -5.06 -5.78
C ALA A 58 -30.41 -5.06 -4.37
N GLU A 59 -30.15 -4.00 -3.60
CA GLU A 59 -31.13 -3.53 -2.63
C GLU A 59 -31.40 -2.06 -2.90
N SER A 60 -32.58 -1.85 -3.46
CA SER A 60 -33.15 -0.58 -3.87
C SER A 60 -33.54 0.24 -2.64
N LYS A 61 -33.28 1.54 -2.72
CA LYS A 61 -34.05 2.55 -1.98
C LYS A 61 -35.53 2.44 -2.35
N ASP A 62 -36.41 2.39 -1.36
CA ASP A 62 -37.73 3.04 -1.32
C ASP A 62 -38.29 2.80 0.10
N GLY A 63 -38.91 3.72 0.83
CA GLY A 63 -39.46 5.02 0.53
C GLY A 63 -39.93 5.65 1.84
N ALA A 64 -40.30 6.91 1.77
CA ALA A 64 -40.78 7.72 2.88
C ALA A 64 -42.04 7.14 3.55
N HIS A 65 -42.13 7.29 4.87
CA HIS A 65 -43.36 7.71 5.55
C HIS A 65 -43.08 8.32 6.92
#